data_AF-A0A957QJ93-F1
#
_entry.id   AF-A0A957QJ93-F1
#
_cell.length_a   1.000
_cell.length_b   1.000
_cell.length_c   1.000
_cell.angle_alpha   90.00
_cell.angle_beta   90.00
_cell.angle_gamma   90.00
#
_symmetry.space_group_name_H-M   'P 1'
#
loop_
_entity.id
_entity.type
_entity.pdbx_description
1 polymer ?
#
loop_
_entity_poly.entity_id
_entity_poly.type
_entity_poly.pdbx_seq_one_letter_code
_entity_poly.pdbx_strand_id
1 'polypeptide(L)'
;MDQVAFTAETGVQLVVVAMTAGDGMIDIRFRVVDPDKAFVMHDWDNPPTIIDHDTGAELWRTRHDGAHDDDLHAGVIYSHIILNGSGLIERGERIDLRVGDIVLEDIPVQ
;
A
#
# COMPACT_ATOMS: atom_id res chain seq x y z
N MET A 1 13.10 3.16 2.28
CA MET A 1 13.40 3.18 3.74
C MET A 1 12.96 1.87 4.40
N ASP A 2 13.31 1.64 5.68
CA ASP A 2 12.86 0.45 6.41
C ASP A 2 11.46 0.59 7.04
N GLN A 3 10.88 -0.55 7.45
CA GLN A 3 9.53 -0.65 8.04
C GLN A 3 9.35 0.19 9.30
N VAL A 4 10.38 0.34 10.14
CA VAL A 4 10.29 1.02 11.44
C VAL A 4 10.16 2.52 11.21
N ALA A 5 11.03 3.09 10.36
CA ALA A 5 10.97 4.49 9.97
C ALA A 5 9.64 4.78 9.26
N PHE A 6 9.22 3.93 8.32
CA PHE A 6 7.96 4.09 7.61
C PHE A 6 6.76 4.14 8.56
N THR A 7 6.70 3.23 9.54
CA THR A 7 5.60 3.18 10.51
C THR A 7 5.56 4.43 11.39
N ALA A 8 6.72 4.97 11.78
CA ALA A 8 6.82 6.17 12.60
C ALA A 8 6.30 7.42 11.86
N GLU A 9 6.57 7.53 10.57
CA GLU A 9 6.17 8.67 9.73
C GLU A 9 4.70 8.60 9.31
N THR A 10 4.24 7.43 8.87
CA THR A 10 2.90 7.26 8.27
C THR A 10 1.82 6.84 9.26
N GLY A 11 2.21 6.35 10.45
CA GLY A 11 1.27 5.75 11.40
C GLY A 11 0.72 4.40 10.97
N VAL A 12 1.25 3.78 9.91
CA VAL A 12 0.80 2.47 9.44
C VAL A 12 1.95 1.47 9.36
N GLN A 13 1.70 0.25 9.82
CA GLN A 13 2.59 -0.87 9.67
C GLN A 13 2.08 -1.75 8.53
N LEU A 14 2.78 -1.78 7.41
CA LEU A 14 2.58 -2.78 6.37
C LEU A 14 2.65 -4.21 6.95
N VAL A 15 1.62 -5.01 6.68
CA VAL A 15 1.47 -6.38 7.19
C VAL A 15 1.75 -7.38 6.07
N VAL A 16 1.13 -7.20 4.91
CA VAL A 16 1.31 -8.08 3.76
C VAL A 16 1.04 -7.35 2.46
N VAL A 17 1.78 -7.72 1.43
CA VAL A 17 1.47 -7.44 0.01
C VAL A 17 1.34 -8.79 -0.66
N ALA A 18 0.15 -9.11 -1.17
CA ALA A 18 -0.12 -10.42 -1.75
C ALA A 18 -0.86 -10.31 -3.08
N MET A 19 -0.49 -11.19 -4.01
CA MET A 19 -1.21 -11.37 -5.27
C MET A 19 -2.50 -12.15 -5.02
N THR A 20 -3.62 -11.62 -5.49
CA THR A 20 -4.97 -12.15 -5.31
C THR A 20 -5.74 -12.17 -6.64
N ALA A 21 -6.97 -12.71 -6.63
CA ALA A 21 -7.84 -12.78 -7.80
C ALA A 21 -7.18 -13.42 -9.05
N GLY A 22 -6.40 -14.50 -8.85
CA GLY A 22 -5.68 -15.17 -9.94
C GLY A 22 -4.58 -14.27 -10.54
N ASP A 23 -3.84 -13.57 -9.68
CA ASP A 23 -2.75 -12.65 -10.03
C ASP A 23 -3.19 -11.38 -10.78
N GLY A 24 -4.50 -11.11 -10.84
CA GLY A 24 -5.05 -9.88 -11.42
C GLY A 24 -5.13 -8.69 -10.46
N MET A 25 -4.91 -8.90 -9.16
CA MET A 25 -5.00 -7.84 -8.14
C MET A 25 -3.94 -8.00 -7.07
N ILE A 26 -3.54 -6.90 -6.45
CA ILE A 26 -2.64 -6.85 -5.30
C ILE A 26 -3.45 -6.42 -4.08
N ASP A 27 -3.44 -7.23 -3.01
CA ASP A 27 -4.00 -6.91 -1.69
C ASP A 27 -2.87 -6.40 -0.79
N ILE A 28 -2.90 -5.11 -0.47
CA ILE A 28 -2.04 -4.47 0.53
C ILE A 28 -2.80 -4.44 1.84
N ARG A 29 -2.27 -5.08 2.88
CA ARG A 29 -2.80 -4.96 4.23
C ARG A 29 -1.87 -4.18 5.12
N PHE A 30 -2.43 -3.28 5.90
CA PHE A 30 -1.70 -2.46 6.85
C PHE A 30 -2.44 -2.41 8.17
N ARG A 31 -1.68 -2.40 9.27
CA ARG A 31 -2.17 -2.16 10.61
C ARG A 31 -2.01 -0.68 10.93
N VAL A 32 -3.09 -0.04 11.38
CA VAL A 32 -3.01 1.32 11.91
C VAL A 32 -2.30 1.29 13.27
N VAL A 33 -1.23 2.05 13.41
CA VAL A 33 -0.49 2.25 14.66
C VAL A 33 -0.86 3.61 15.26
N ASP A 34 -0.99 4.64 14.42
CA ASP A 34 -1.40 5.99 14.78
C ASP A 34 -2.50 6.46 13.82
N PRO A 35 -3.78 6.45 14.26
CA PRO A 35 -4.90 6.89 13.44
C PRO A 35 -4.75 8.31 12.88
N ASP A 36 -4.18 9.24 13.65
CA ASP A 36 -4.07 10.64 13.27
C ASP A 36 -3.08 10.84 12.09
N LYS A 37 -2.15 9.91 11.91
CA LYS A 37 -1.21 9.90 10.78
C LYS A 37 -1.68 9.02 9.63
N ALA A 38 -2.41 7.94 9.93
CA ALA A 38 -2.78 6.91 8.96
C ALA A 38 -3.73 7.41 7.84
N PHE A 39 -4.34 8.59 7.99
CA PHE A 39 -5.17 9.23 6.96
C PHE A 39 -4.44 9.43 5.63
N VAL A 40 -3.10 9.47 5.61
CA VAL A 40 -2.31 9.53 4.36
C VAL A 40 -2.57 8.34 3.42
N MET A 41 -3.02 7.21 3.95
CA MET A 41 -3.44 6.06 3.13
C MET A 41 -4.69 6.35 2.28
N HIS A 42 -5.44 7.39 2.64
CA HIS A 42 -6.66 7.83 1.97
C HIS A 42 -6.49 9.21 1.30
N ASP A 43 -5.26 9.68 1.13
CA ASP A 43 -4.99 10.91 0.39
C ASP A 43 -5.39 10.72 -1.08
N TRP A 44 -6.40 11.49 -1.50
CA TRP A 44 -6.94 11.46 -2.85
C TRP A 44 -6.02 12.12 -3.88
N ASP A 45 -5.23 13.11 -3.47
CA ASP A 45 -4.29 13.82 -4.32
C ASP A 45 -2.98 13.03 -4.46
N ASN A 46 -2.60 12.27 -3.42
CA ASN A 46 -1.40 11.42 -3.40
C ASN A 46 -1.71 9.98 -2.93
N PRO A 47 -2.45 9.19 -3.72
CA PRO A 47 -2.88 7.87 -3.29
C PRO A 47 -1.69 6.91 -3.11
N PRO A 48 -1.82 5.91 -2.20
CA PRO A 48 -0.84 4.84 -2.08
C PRO A 48 -0.55 4.22 -3.45
N THR A 49 0.73 4.20 -3.79
CA THR A 49 1.23 3.77 -5.10
C THR A 49 2.21 2.62 -4.90
N ILE A 50 1.95 1.48 -5.55
CA ILE A 50 2.91 0.40 -5.72
C ILE A 50 3.86 0.81 -6.84
N ILE A 51 5.16 0.64 -6.62
CA ILE A 51 6.20 0.89 -7.60
C ILE A 51 6.94 -0.44 -7.78
N ASP A 52 7.06 -0.92 -9.01
CA ASP A 52 7.92 -2.05 -9.30
C ASP A 52 9.37 -1.71 -8.96
N HIS A 53 10.03 -2.54 -8.13
CA HIS A 53 11.35 -2.20 -7.58
C HIS A 53 12.43 -2.14 -8.67
N ASP A 54 12.32 -2.97 -9.71
CA ASP A 54 13.35 -3.10 -10.74
C ASP A 54 13.16 -2.10 -11.90
N THR A 55 11.90 -1.86 -12.29
CA THR A 55 11.55 -1.04 -13.47
C THR A 55 11.07 0.36 -13.12
N GLY A 56 10.63 0.60 -11.88
CA GLY A 56 10.00 1.84 -11.46
C GLY A 56 8.58 2.04 -12.01
N ALA A 57 7.97 1.00 -12.60
CA ALA A 57 6.60 1.06 -13.10
C ALA A 57 5.61 1.26 -11.95
N GLU A 58 4.70 2.23 -12.08
CA GLU A 58 3.77 2.58 -11.02
C GLU A 58 2.37 1.96 -11.23
N LEU A 59 1.83 1.37 -10.17
CA LEU A 59 0.46 0.88 -10.05
C LEU A 59 -0.23 1.59 -8.88
N TRP A 60 -1.31 2.29 -9.17
CA TRP A 60 -2.13 2.91 -8.15
C TRP A 60 -3.62 2.67 -8.46
N ARG A 61 -4.46 2.82 -7.44
CA ARG A 61 -5.89 2.54 -7.56
C ARG A 61 -6.55 3.56 -8.49
N THR A 62 -7.11 3.11 -9.62
CA THR A 62 -8.04 3.92 -10.41
C THR A 62 -9.37 4.05 -9.66
N ARG A 63 -9.52 5.12 -8.87
CA ARG A 63 -10.75 5.71 -8.31
C ARG A 63 -11.81 4.71 -7.80
N HIS A 64 -11.94 4.59 -6.48
CA HIS A 64 -13.08 3.92 -5.85
C HIS A 64 -13.75 4.90 -4.89
N ASP A 65 -14.88 5.47 -5.30
CA ASP A 65 -15.68 6.39 -4.49
C ASP A 65 -16.11 5.69 -3.18
N GLY A 66 -15.77 6.30 -2.03
CA GLY A 66 -16.26 5.85 -0.71
C GLY A 66 -15.29 5.03 0.13
N ALA A 67 -13.98 5.31 0.09
CA ALA A 67 -13.11 4.88 1.17
C ALA A 67 -13.61 5.48 2.51
N HIS A 68 -13.57 4.67 3.57
CA HIS A 68 -14.05 5.02 4.90
C HIS A 68 -13.05 5.98 5.55
N ASP A 69 -13.04 7.22 5.07
CA ASP A 69 -11.93 8.16 5.30
C ASP A 69 -11.85 8.68 6.74
N ASP A 70 -12.87 8.49 7.59
CA ASP A 70 -13.00 9.27 8.83
C ASP A 70 -12.78 8.47 10.13
N ASP A 71 -12.60 7.14 10.08
CA ASP A 71 -12.63 6.29 11.30
C ASP A 71 -11.60 5.15 11.29
N LEU A 72 -10.33 5.52 11.18
CA LEU A 72 -9.21 4.60 11.35
C LEU A 72 -9.00 4.27 12.82
N HIS A 73 -8.87 2.98 13.13
CA HIS A 73 -8.75 2.50 14.50
C HIS A 73 -7.38 1.88 14.75
N ALA A 74 -6.70 2.32 15.81
CA ALA A 74 -5.43 1.76 16.23
C ALA A 74 -5.53 0.24 16.47
N GLY A 75 -4.56 -0.51 15.96
CA GLY A 75 -4.48 -1.97 16.03
C GLY A 75 -5.29 -2.72 14.97
N VAL A 76 -6.21 -2.06 14.26
CA VAL A 76 -7.02 -2.67 13.20
C VAL A 76 -6.22 -2.82 11.91
N ILE A 77 -6.45 -3.92 11.20
CA ILE A 77 -5.87 -4.20 9.88
C ILE A 77 -6.90 -3.83 8.81
N TYR A 78 -6.50 -2.93 7.92
CA TYR A 78 -7.27 -2.51 6.75
C TYR A 78 -6.64 -3.08 5.48
N SER A 79 -7.38 -3.08 4.37
CA SER A 79 -6.91 -3.56 3.08
C SER A 79 -7.14 -2.56 1.95
N HIS A 80 -6.17 -2.49 1.04
CA HIS A 80 -6.31 -1.86 -0.26
C HIS A 80 -6.10 -2.88 -1.35
N ILE A 81 -7.08 -2.97 -2.25
CA ILE A 81 -7.01 -3.81 -3.44
C ILE A 81 -6.67 -2.89 -4.63
N ILE A 82 -5.58 -3.22 -5.33
CA ILE A 82 -5.08 -2.51 -6.50
C ILE A 82 -5.11 -3.46 -7.69
N LEU A 83 -5.54 -2.95 -8.85
CA LEU A 83 -5.60 -3.72 -10.08
C LEU A 83 -4.20 -3.93 -10.66
N ASN A 84 -3.82 -5.18 -10.92
CA ASN A 84 -2.60 -5.54 -11.65
C ASN A 84 -2.95 -5.88 -13.11
N GLY A 85 -3.57 -4.94 -13.82
CA GLY A 85 -4.30 -5.21 -15.07
C GLY A 85 -3.44 -5.65 -16.26
N SER A 86 -2.11 -5.50 -16.16
CA SER A 86 -1.17 -5.87 -17.21
C SER A 86 -0.19 -6.96 -16.77
N GLY A 87 -0.35 -7.53 -15.57
CA GLY A 87 0.63 -8.46 -15.00
C GLY A 87 1.99 -7.80 -14.81
N LEU A 88 2.00 -6.52 -14.41
CA LEU A 88 3.24 -5.74 -14.26
C LEU A 88 4.07 -6.22 -13.08
N ILE A 89 3.39 -6.74 -12.05
CA ILE A 89 4.00 -7.33 -10.87
C ILE A 89 3.65 -8.83 -10.85
N GLU A 90 4.65 -9.65 -10.55
CA GLU A 90 4.53 -11.11 -10.39
C GLU A 90 4.79 -11.54 -8.94
N ARG A 91 4.37 -12.77 -8.62
CA ARG A 91 4.59 -13.34 -7.29
C ARG A 91 6.08 -13.61 -7.06
N GLY A 92 6.58 -13.21 -5.90
CA GLY A 92 7.99 -13.36 -5.51
C GLY A 92 8.87 -12.16 -5.85
N GLU A 93 8.39 -11.25 -6.71
CA GLU A 93 9.06 -9.98 -7.01
C GLU A 93 9.08 -9.05 -5.80
N ARG A 94 9.75 -7.90 -5.98
CA ARG A 94 9.87 -6.84 -5.00
C ARG A 94 9.16 -5.59 -5.50
N ILE A 95 8.49 -4.92 -4.59
CA ILE A 95 7.87 -3.62 -4.85
C ILE A 95 8.32 -2.62 -3.80
N ASP A 96 8.22 -1.34 -4.15
CA ASP A 96 8.24 -0.24 -3.21
C ASP A 96 6.80 0.29 -3.04
N LEU A 97 6.48 0.74 -1.84
CA LEU A 97 5.18 1.33 -1.52
C LEU A 97 5.38 2.81 -1.18
N ARG A 98 4.88 3.69 -2.04
CA ARG A 98 4.81 5.13 -1.79
C ARG A 98 3.49 5.50 -1.14
N VAL A 99 3.56 6.24 -0.04
CA VAL A 99 2.43 6.80 0.70
C VAL A 99 2.75 8.25 1.05
N GLY A 100 2.01 9.20 0.47
CA GLY A 100 2.45 10.60 0.46
C GLY A 100 3.85 10.73 -0.14
N ASP A 101 4.76 11.38 0.58
CA ASP A 101 6.17 11.56 0.18
C ASP A 101 7.11 10.44 0.70
N ILE A 102 6.55 9.43 1.39
CA ILE A 102 7.32 8.39 2.09
C ILE A 102 7.31 7.10 1.26
N VAL A 103 8.49 6.49 1.07
CA VAL A 103 8.66 5.25 0.30
C VAL A 103 9.23 4.13 1.17
N LEU A 104 8.45 3.08 1.39
CA LEU A 104 8.91 1.80 1.96
C LEU A 104 9.43 0.92 0.82
N GLU A 105 10.67 0.46 0.92
CA GLU A 105 11.37 -0.22 -0.18
C GLU A 105 11.50 -1.72 0.06
N ASP A 106 11.76 -2.47 -1.02
CA ASP A 106 12.14 -3.89 -1.00
C ASP A 106 11.10 -4.81 -0.32
N ILE A 107 9.83 -4.61 -0.66
CA ILE A 107 8.71 -5.38 -0.11
C ILE A 107 8.48 -6.64 -0.94
N PRO A 108 8.55 -7.86 -0.35
CA PRO A 108 8.23 -9.09 -1.06
C PRO A 108 6.75 -9.19 -1.38
N VAL A 109 6.44 -9.52 -2.63
CA VAL A 109 5.08 -9.85 -3.07
C VAL A 109 4.82 -11.34 -2.87
N GLN A 110 3.82 -11.67 -2.05
CA GLN A 110 3.50 -13.04 -1.64
C GLN A 110 2.47 -13.73 -2.51
#